data_AF-A0A0E9Y1T7-F1
#
_entry.id   AF-A0A0E9Y1T7-F1
#
_cell.length_a   1.000
_cell.length_b   1.000
_cell.length_c   1.000
_cell.angle_alpha   90.00
_cell.angle_beta   90.00
_cell.angle_gamma   90.00
#
_symmetry.space_group_name_H-M   'P 1'
#
loop_
_entity.id
_entity.type
_entity.pdbx_description
1 polymer ?
#
loop_
_entity_poly.entity_id
_entity_poly.type
_entity_poly.pdbx_seq_one_letter_code
_entity_poly.pdbx_strand_id
1 'polypeptide(L)'
;HGCGEEHNEHCRSARDISKRVLFTAAVMSTRAQDATLRHSRANNAFGLSLFSELRLTRQDQNVFFSPASVSIALGLLYTGARDKTLSELASVLGLADAGLVDRNAVLSAYKSLV
;
A
#
# COMPACT_ATOMS: atom_id res chain seq x y z
N HIS A 1 -54.72 8.44 26.11
CA HIS A 1 -53.34 8.42 26.63
C HIS A 1 -52.66 7.16 26.13
N GLY A 2 -51.51 7.27 25.47
CA GLY A 2 -50.71 6.11 25.06
C GLY A 2 -50.60 5.92 23.55
N CYS A 3 -49.85 6.79 22.89
CA CYS A 3 -49.19 6.50 21.61
C CYS A 3 -48.13 7.58 21.42
N GLY A 4 -46.86 7.32 21.75
CA GLY A 4 -45.83 8.32 21.48
C GLY A 4 -44.41 8.11 22.02
N GLU A 5 -44.15 7.15 22.91
CA GLU A 5 -42.80 7.00 23.50
C GLU A 5 -42.00 5.84 22.89
N GLU A 6 -42.58 4.65 22.71
CA GLU A 6 -41.82 3.49 22.20
C GLU A 6 -41.41 3.60 20.72
N HIS A 7 -42.21 4.29 19.90
CA HIS A 7 -41.86 4.56 18.50
C HIS A 7 -40.67 5.54 18.35
N ASN A 8 -40.43 6.40 19.35
CA ASN A 8 -39.35 7.38 19.32
C ASN A 8 -37.98 6.74 19.65
N GLU A 9 -37.96 5.74 20.54
CA GLU A 9 -36.73 5.01 20.89
C GLU A 9 -36.23 4.12 19.75
N HIS A 10 -37.14 3.43 19.06
CA HIS A 10 -36.81 2.61 17.89
C HIS A 10 -36.20 3.44 16.75
N CYS A 11 -36.74 4.65 16.52
CA CYS A 11 -36.25 5.58 15.51
C CYS A 11 -34.91 6.25 15.91
N ARG A 12 -34.64 6.38 17.20
CA ARG A 12 -33.38 6.91 17.75
C ARG A 12 -32.26 5.85 17.66
N SER A 13 -32.58 4.59 17.95
CA SER A 13 -31.68 3.44 17.76
C SER A 13 -31.28 3.23 16.29
N ALA A 14 -32.24 3.31 15.36
CA ALA A 14 -31.96 3.21 13.92
C ALA A 14 -31.00 4.33 13.41
N ARG A 15 -31.12 5.54 13.96
CA ARG A 15 -30.24 6.68 13.64
C ARG A 15 -28.82 6.49 14.19
N ASP A 16 -28.69 5.89 15.36
CA ASP A 16 -27.41 5.56 16.00
C ASP A 16 -26.67 4.45 15.23
N ILE A 17 -27.39 3.39 14.87
CA ILE A 17 -26.88 2.30 14.04
C ILE A 17 -26.43 2.83 12.68
N SER A 18 -27.21 3.68 12.03
CA SER A 18 -26.85 4.31 10.74
C SER A 18 -25.58 5.18 10.86
N LYS A 19 -25.45 5.98 11.92
CA LYS A 19 -24.24 6.77 12.18
C LYS A 19 -23.01 5.90 12.48
N ARG A 20 -23.18 4.81 13.23
CA ARG A 20 -22.11 3.86 13.54
C ARG A 20 -21.65 3.10 12.31
N VAL A 21 -22.58 2.68 11.46
CA VAL A 21 -22.30 2.05 10.15
C VAL A 21 -21.59 3.02 9.22
N LEU A 22 -21.98 4.30 9.20
CA LEU A 22 -21.31 5.33 8.39
C LEU A 22 -19.88 5.61 8.90
N PHE A 23 -19.69 5.64 10.23
CA PHE A 23 -18.38 5.85 10.84
C PHE A 23 -17.45 4.66 10.59
N THR A 24 -17.92 3.43 10.72
CA THR A 24 -17.11 2.24 10.39
C THR A 24 -16.81 2.14 8.90
N ALA A 25 -17.76 2.46 8.01
CA ALA A 25 -17.52 2.53 6.57
C ALA A 25 -16.47 3.59 6.20
N ALA A 26 -16.53 4.77 6.82
CA ALA A 26 -15.53 5.82 6.63
C ALA A 26 -14.12 5.38 7.06
N VAL A 27 -14.00 4.68 8.21
CA VAL A 27 -12.72 4.14 8.71
C VAL A 27 -12.13 3.06 7.78
N MET A 28 -12.97 2.25 7.12
CA MET A 28 -12.50 1.24 6.16
C MET A 28 -11.93 1.87 4.89
N SER A 29 -12.47 3.01 4.45
CA SER A 29 -12.00 3.74 3.27
C SER A 29 -10.59 4.31 3.45
N THR A 30 -10.22 4.70 4.68
CA THR A 30 -8.88 5.25 5.00
C THR A 30 -7.77 4.20 4.85
N ARG A 31 -8.01 2.95 5.30
CA ARG A 31 -6.98 1.88 5.28
C ARG A 31 -6.53 1.47 3.88
N ALA A 32 -7.42 1.51 2.89
CA ALA A 32 -7.09 1.16 1.51
C ALA A 32 -6.24 2.25 0.83
N GLN A 33 -6.50 3.52 1.13
CA GLN A 33 -5.70 4.65 0.62
C GLN A 33 -4.26 4.61 1.15
N ASP A 34 -4.07 4.17 2.40
CA ASP A 34 -2.75 4.05 3.02
C ASP A 34 -1.84 3.06 2.31
N ALA A 35 -2.36 1.95 1.78
CA ALA A 35 -1.54 0.93 1.13
C ALA A 35 -0.93 1.44 -0.20
N THR A 36 -1.74 2.11 -1.03
CA THR A 36 -1.27 2.71 -2.28
C THR A 36 -0.27 3.84 -2.01
N LEU A 37 -0.54 4.70 -1.02
CA LEU A 37 0.38 5.77 -0.62
C LEU A 37 1.72 5.23 -0.11
N ARG A 38 1.70 4.17 0.70
CA ARG A 38 2.92 3.49 1.18
C ARG A 38 3.72 2.88 0.03
N HIS A 39 3.04 2.23 -0.91
CA HIS A 39 3.69 1.68 -2.12
C HIS A 39 4.32 2.79 -2.98
N SER A 40 3.61 3.89 -3.24
CA SER A 40 4.16 5.03 -3.98
C SER A 40 5.38 5.65 -3.29
N ARG A 41 5.36 5.77 -1.96
CA ARG A 41 6.51 6.26 -1.19
C ARG A 41 7.73 5.35 -1.32
N ALA A 42 7.54 4.03 -1.15
CA ALA A 42 8.63 3.07 -1.33
C ALA A 42 9.19 3.07 -2.75
N ASN A 43 8.32 3.10 -3.77
CA ASN A 43 8.75 3.16 -5.16
C ASN A 43 9.52 4.45 -5.49
N ASN A 44 9.13 5.59 -4.92
CA ASN A 44 9.86 6.85 -5.07
C ASN A 44 11.22 6.80 -4.36
N ALA A 45 11.28 6.27 -3.14
CA ALA A 45 12.53 6.12 -2.40
C ALA A 45 13.52 5.20 -3.13
N PHE A 46 13.05 4.04 -3.61
CA PHE A 46 13.81 3.14 -4.46
C PHE A 46 14.31 3.83 -5.74
N GLY A 47 13.42 4.54 -6.45
CA GLY A 47 13.77 5.26 -7.68
C GLY A 47 14.84 6.33 -7.48
N LEU A 48 14.74 7.12 -6.40
CA LEU A 48 15.73 8.15 -6.07
C LEU A 48 17.07 7.55 -5.65
N SER A 49 17.05 6.44 -4.90
CA SER A 49 18.25 5.70 -4.52
C SER A 49 18.96 5.15 -5.76
N LEU A 50 18.22 4.47 -6.65
CA LEU A 50 18.75 3.94 -7.90
C LEU A 50 19.28 5.04 -8.82
N PHE A 51 18.57 6.16 -8.95
CA PHE A 51 19.04 7.30 -9.73
C PHE A 51 20.37 7.85 -9.19
N SER A 52 20.51 7.93 -7.87
CA SER A 52 21.74 8.39 -7.22
C SER A 52 22.93 7.46 -7.54
N GLU A 53 22.73 6.15 -7.44
CA GLU A 53 23.73 5.14 -7.82
C GLU A 53 24.12 5.22 -9.31
N LEU A 54 23.12 5.34 -10.19
CA LEU A 54 23.37 5.47 -11.64
C LEU A 54 24.17 6.75 -11.96
N ARG A 55 23.97 7.82 -11.21
CA ARG A 55 24.69 9.08 -11.41
C ARG A 55 26.15 9.02 -10.98
N LEU A 56 26.50 8.17 -10.00
CA LEU A 56 27.90 7.93 -9.62
C LEU A 56 28.69 7.26 -10.75
N THR A 57 28.05 6.38 -11.51
CA THR A 57 28.67 5.59 -12.59
C THR A 57 28.56 6.26 -13.97
N ARG A 58 27.56 7.12 -14.19
CA ARG A 58 27.31 7.82 -15.46
C ARG A 58 27.35 9.33 -15.28
N GLN A 59 28.51 9.83 -14.85
CA GLN A 59 28.76 11.27 -14.74
C GLN A 59 28.54 11.94 -16.11
N ASP A 60 27.88 13.10 -16.10
CA ASP A 60 27.58 13.94 -17.27
C ASP A 60 26.76 13.29 -18.41
N GLN A 61 26.09 12.17 -18.14
CA GLN A 61 25.17 11.53 -19.09
C GLN A 61 23.72 11.67 -18.62
N ASN A 62 22.81 11.77 -19.60
CA ASN A 62 21.38 11.74 -19.31
C ASN A 62 20.98 10.34 -18.82
N VAL A 63 20.44 10.26 -17.60
CA VAL A 63 19.91 9.03 -17.01
C VAL A 63 18.38 9.06 -17.11
N PHE A 64 17.81 8.12 -17.85
CA PHE A 64 16.36 7.96 -18.02
C PHE A 64 15.95 6.51 -17.77
N PHE A 65 15.02 6.30 -16.85
CA PHE A 65 14.42 5.00 -16.55
C PHE A 65 13.06 5.18 -15.87
N SER A 66 12.29 4.10 -15.77
CA SER A 66 11.03 4.06 -15.01
C SER A 66 11.24 3.30 -13.70
N PRO A 67 11.25 3.97 -12.53
CA PRO A 67 11.37 3.30 -11.24
C PRO A 67 10.32 2.22 -11.03
N ALA A 68 9.06 2.52 -11.38
CA ALA A 68 7.95 1.59 -11.22
C ALA A 68 8.14 0.29 -12.00
N SER A 69 8.60 0.38 -13.25
CA SER A 69 8.84 -0.81 -14.07
C SER A 69 9.94 -1.70 -13.51
N VAL A 70 11.05 -1.11 -13.05
CA VAL A 70 12.14 -1.86 -12.40
C VAL A 70 11.65 -2.50 -11.11
N SER A 71 10.91 -1.76 -10.27
CA SER A 71 10.31 -2.28 -9.04
C SER A 71 9.38 -3.47 -9.30
N ILE A 72 8.57 -3.43 -10.37
CA ILE A 72 7.69 -4.53 -10.75
C ILE A 72 8.50 -5.76 -11.16
N ALA A 73 9.52 -5.59 -12.01
CA ALA A 73 10.38 -6.70 -12.42
C ALA A 73 11.06 -7.37 -11.21
N LEU A 74 11.62 -6.57 -10.29
CA LEU A 74 12.20 -7.07 -9.04
C LEU A 74 11.15 -7.70 -8.12
N GLY A 75 9.94 -7.15 -8.06
CA GLY A 75 8.80 -7.71 -7.32
C GLY A 75 8.38 -9.07 -7.86
N LEU A 76 8.43 -9.27 -9.18
CA LEU A 76 8.21 -10.58 -9.81
C LEU A 76 9.32 -11.57 -9.44
N LEU A 77 10.58 -11.15 -9.43
CA LEU A 77 11.70 -12.00 -8.97
C LEU A 77 11.57 -12.35 -7.48
N TYR A 78 11.13 -11.39 -6.65
CA TYR A 78 10.86 -11.60 -5.23
C TYR A 78 9.85 -12.73 -4.98
N THR A 79 8.88 -12.92 -5.90
CA THR A 79 7.90 -14.02 -5.77
C THR A 79 8.56 -15.41 -5.76
N GLY A 80 9.59 -15.61 -6.59
CA GLY A 80 10.34 -16.87 -6.70
C GLY A 80 11.55 -16.97 -5.77
N ALA A 81 12.00 -15.85 -5.20
CA ALA A 81 13.20 -15.81 -4.37
C ALA A 81 13.07 -16.55 -3.03
N ARG A 82 14.21 -16.97 -2.49
CA ARG A 82 14.36 -17.67 -1.21
C ARG A 82 15.50 -17.07 -0.39
N ASP A 83 15.46 -17.33 0.91
CA ASP A 83 16.53 -17.03 1.87
C ASP A 83 17.15 -15.64 1.71
N LYS A 84 18.47 -15.59 1.45
CA LYS A 84 19.23 -14.35 1.30
C LYS A 84 18.71 -13.47 0.16
N THR A 85 18.45 -14.05 -1.01
CA THR A 85 17.95 -13.31 -2.18
C THR A 85 16.60 -12.65 -1.89
N LEU A 86 15.72 -13.35 -1.16
CA LEU A 86 14.44 -12.80 -0.76
C LEU A 86 14.60 -11.59 0.17
N SER A 87 15.51 -11.68 1.14
CA SER A 87 15.79 -10.59 2.09
C SER A 87 16.37 -9.36 1.38
N GLU A 88 17.33 -9.58 0.47
CA GLU A 88 17.95 -8.49 -0.31
C GLU A 88 16.92 -7.78 -1.21
N LEU A 89 16.07 -8.53 -1.92
CA LEU A 89 15.02 -7.95 -2.74
C LEU A 89 13.99 -7.18 -1.91
N ALA A 90 13.60 -7.69 -0.74
CA ALA A 90 12.70 -6.97 0.17
C ALA A 90 13.29 -5.65 0.67
N SER A 91 14.59 -5.66 1.00
CA SER A 91 15.31 -4.48 1.46
C SER A 91 15.44 -3.43 0.37
N VAL A 92 15.83 -3.83 -0.85
CA VAL A 92 15.99 -2.91 -1.98
C VAL A 92 14.66 -2.26 -2.37
N LEU A 93 13.57 -3.03 -2.34
CA LEU A 93 12.22 -2.51 -2.65
C LEU A 93 11.60 -1.69 -1.51
N GLY A 94 12.25 -1.59 -0.34
CA GLY A 94 11.73 -0.83 0.81
C GLY A 94 10.41 -1.37 1.35
N LEU A 95 10.16 -2.69 1.23
CA LEU A 95 8.86 -3.29 1.57
C LEU A 95 8.57 -3.20 3.07
N ALA A 96 9.59 -3.36 3.91
CA ALA A 96 9.45 -3.24 5.36
C ALA A 96 9.05 -1.81 5.78
N ASP A 97 9.70 -0.80 5.19
CA ASP A 97 9.41 0.62 5.45
C ASP A 97 8.02 1.04 4.93
N ALA A 98 7.55 0.40 3.86
CA ALA A 98 6.17 0.54 3.38
C ALA A 98 5.14 -0.17 4.27
N GLY A 99 5.54 -0.88 5.32
CA GLY A 99 4.66 -1.73 6.11
C GLY A 99 4.02 -2.85 5.27
N LEU A 100 4.68 -3.28 4.20
CA LEU A 100 4.33 -4.42 3.35
C LEU A 100 5.13 -5.64 3.82
N VAL A 101 4.96 -5.99 5.09
CA VAL A 101 5.70 -7.08 5.75
C VAL A 101 5.13 -8.45 5.38
N ASP A 102 3.84 -8.49 5.02
CA ASP A 102 3.18 -9.72 4.62
C ASP A 102 3.54 -10.09 3.17
N ARG A 103 4.20 -11.24 3.00
CA ARG A 103 4.62 -11.74 1.69
C ARG A 103 3.44 -11.90 0.73
N ASN A 104 2.28 -12.33 1.22
CA ASN A 104 1.09 -12.54 0.38
C ASN A 104 0.50 -11.21 -0.10
N ALA A 105 0.50 -10.17 0.74
CA ALA A 105 0.10 -8.82 0.38
C ALA A 105 1.03 -8.23 -0.70
N VAL A 106 2.34 -8.40 -0.55
CA VAL A 106 3.34 -8.01 -1.56
C VAL A 106 3.10 -8.75 -2.88
N LEU A 107 2.92 -10.07 -2.81
CA LEU A 107 2.61 -10.93 -3.96
C LEU A 107 1.34 -10.47 -4.68
N SER A 108 0.28 -10.15 -3.92
CA SER A 108 -1.00 -9.69 -4.46
C SER A 108 -0.86 -8.34 -5.18
N ALA A 109 -0.09 -7.40 -4.62
CA ALA A 109 0.13 -6.10 -5.22
C ALA A 109 0.81 -6.23 -6.58
N TYR A 110 1.91 -6.99 -6.68
CA TYR A 110 2.60 -7.20 -7.95
C TYR A 110 1.79 -8.05 -8.95
N LYS A 111 1.01 -9.03 -8.48
CA LYS A 111 0.10 -9.80 -9.35
C LYS A 111 -1.00 -8.94 -9.98
N SER A 112 -1.50 -7.92 -9.28
CA SER A 112 -2.53 -7.02 -9.83
C SER A 112 -2.04 -6.12 -10.97
N LEU A 113 -0.73 -6.09 -11.22
CA LEU A 113 -0.08 -5.24 -12.23
C LEU A 113 0.27 -6.00 -13.53
N VAL A 114 -0.01 -7.30 -13.60
CA VAL A 114 0.29 -8.19 -14.74
C VAL A 114 -0.97 -8.89 -15.23
#